data_AF-A0A2E2W330-F1
#
_entry.id   AF-A0A2E2W330-F1
#
_cell.length_a   1.000
_cell.length_b   1.000
_cell.length_c   1.000
_cell.angle_alpha   90.00
_cell.angle_beta   90.00
_cell.angle_gamma   90.00
#
_symmetry.space_group_name_H-M   'P 1'
#
loop_
_entity.id
_entity.type
_entity.pdbx_description
1 polymer ?
#
loop_
_entity_poly.entity_id
_entity_poly.type
_entity_poly.pdbx_seq_one_letter_code
_entity_poly.pdbx_strand_id
1 'polypeptide(L)'
;MHSNNYYDGKAIINILLVAMSISEPLRLLKALSVEGSLTCGQASELIKKKSNDHRDYHPLAILFCAGYVNIDTKDSSRTFASQGIHQLSIFLYMMLSLGPGKPYLGQFVSGSGFDKEILYITAEGHFKLDELAQKRSERIWAILIGIAVGISVAVISNHVIANVPVCN
;
A
#
# COMPACT_ATOMS: atom_id res chain seq x y z
N MET A 1 15.92 -27.16 -3.88
CA MET A 1 16.17 -25.91 -4.64
C MET A 1 14.84 -25.19 -4.86
N HIS A 2 14.40 -24.33 -3.95
CA HIS A 2 13.15 -23.57 -4.09
C HIS A 2 13.31 -22.19 -3.45
N SER A 3 13.99 -21.28 -4.13
CA SER A 3 14.08 -19.87 -3.69
C SER A 3 14.54 -19.00 -4.86
N ASN A 4 13.65 -18.79 -5.83
CA ASN A 4 13.88 -17.77 -6.87
C ASN A 4 12.61 -17.03 -7.30
N ASN A 5 11.41 -17.56 -7.04
CA ASN A 5 10.15 -16.89 -7.39
C ASN A 5 9.62 -15.90 -6.33
N TYR A 6 10.11 -15.96 -5.08
CA TYR A 6 9.61 -15.10 -4.00
C TYR A 6 10.07 -13.63 -4.14
N TYR A 7 11.31 -13.43 -4.59
CA TYR A 7 11.89 -12.10 -4.80
C TYR A 7 11.32 -11.39 -6.03
N ASP A 8 11.01 -12.15 -7.09
CA ASP A 8 10.39 -11.63 -8.31
C ASP A 8 8.94 -11.19 -8.04
N GLY A 9 8.18 -11.99 -7.27
CA GLY A 9 6.84 -11.63 -6.79
C GLY A 9 6.84 -10.34 -5.95
N LYS A 10 7.78 -10.18 -5.00
CA LYS A 10 7.90 -8.94 -4.22
C LYS A 10 8.26 -7.72 -5.09
N ALA A 11 9.11 -7.89 -6.11
CA ALA A 11 9.46 -6.81 -7.04
C ALA A 11 8.27 -6.42 -7.91
N ILE A 12 7.54 -7.39 -8.47
CA ILE A 12 6.32 -7.16 -9.26
C ILE A 12 5.24 -6.52 -8.39
N ILE A 13 5.06 -6.97 -7.14
CA ILE A 13 4.11 -6.36 -6.20
C ILE A 13 4.53 -4.93 -5.86
N ASN A 14 5.82 -4.66 -5.64
CA ASN A 14 6.31 -3.30 -5.42
C ASN A 14 6.09 -2.40 -6.63
N ILE A 15 6.35 -2.91 -7.84
CA ILE A 15 6.09 -2.19 -9.09
C ILE A 15 4.59 -1.97 -9.26
N LEU A 16 3.73 -2.95 -8.96
CA LEU A 16 2.28 -2.80 -8.95
C LEU A 16 1.83 -1.79 -7.90
N LEU A 17 2.41 -1.77 -6.70
CA LEU A 17 2.06 -0.83 -5.64
C LEU A 17 2.47 0.60 -5.99
N VAL A 18 3.61 0.76 -6.67
CA VAL A 18 4.14 2.05 -7.13
C VAL A 18 3.41 2.52 -8.40
N ALA A 19 3.08 1.62 -9.32
CA ALA A 19 2.33 1.90 -10.55
C ALA A 19 0.84 2.14 -10.26
N MET A 20 0.27 1.46 -9.26
CA MET A 20 -1.01 1.81 -8.65
C MET A 20 -0.82 2.98 -7.68
N SER A 21 -0.42 4.13 -8.23
CA SER A 21 -0.39 5.41 -7.51
C SER A 21 -1.81 5.96 -7.17
N ILE A 22 -2.85 5.10 -7.20
CA ILE A 22 -4.27 5.38 -6.93
C ILE A 22 -4.83 4.08 -6.35
N SER A 23 -5.40 3.93 -5.17
CA SER A 23 -5.67 4.80 -4.03
C SER A 23 -5.99 3.93 -2.79
N GLU A 24 -6.40 2.67 -2.96
CA GLU A 24 -6.99 1.86 -1.88
C GLU A 24 -5.99 1.13 -0.96
N PRO A 25 -5.01 0.34 -1.45
CA PRO A 25 -4.13 -0.42 -0.56
C PRO A 25 -3.24 0.50 0.29
N LEU A 26 -2.77 1.62 -0.28
CA LEU A 26 -2.00 2.61 0.47
C LEU A 26 -2.87 3.36 1.50
N ARG A 27 -4.15 3.62 1.20
CA ARG A 27 -5.08 4.23 2.16
C ARG A 27 -5.35 3.30 3.34
N LEU A 28 -5.56 2.01 3.06
CA LEU A 28 -5.71 0.98 4.09
C LEU A 28 -4.44 0.86 4.94
N LEU A 29 -3.27 0.82 4.32
CA LEU A 29 -2.00 0.77 5.05
C LEU A 29 -1.77 2.04 5.88
N LYS A 30 -2.10 3.22 5.36
CA LYS A 30 -1.98 4.47 6.12
C LYS A 30 -2.97 4.54 7.27
N ALA A 31 -4.21 4.07 7.08
CA ALA A 31 -5.22 4.00 8.14
C ALA A 31 -4.75 3.06 9.26
N LEU A 32 -4.26 1.88 8.91
CA LEU A 32 -3.67 0.95 9.88
C LEU A 32 -2.48 1.56 10.63
N SER A 33 -1.63 2.33 9.95
CA SER A 33 -0.46 2.96 10.59
C SER A 33 -0.85 4.06 11.58
N VAL A 34 -2.01 4.69 11.43
CA VAL A 34 -2.48 5.75 12.34
C VAL A 34 -3.14 5.14 13.56
N GLU A 35 -3.92 4.07 13.40
CA GLU A 35 -4.58 3.37 14.52
C GLU A 35 -3.67 2.36 15.24
N GLY A 36 -2.53 1.99 14.63
CA GLY A 36 -1.53 1.07 15.19
C GLY A 36 -1.95 -0.41 15.12
N SER A 37 -3.22 -0.71 15.38
CA SER A 37 -3.81 -2.04 15.24
C SER A 37 -5.31 -1.93 14.99
N LEU A 38 -5.82 -2.69 14.03
CA LEU A 38 -7.24 -2.70 13.66
C LEU A 38 -7.78 -4.12 13.69
N THR A 39 -9.05 -4.32 14.01
CA THR A 39 -9.66 -5.64 13.78
C THR A 39 -9.87 -5.87 12.29
N CYS A 40 -9.76 -7.11 11.82
CA CYS A 40 -10.01 -7.42 10.40
C CYS A 40 -11.44 -7.06 9.97
N GLY A 41 -12.41 -7.08 10.89
CA GLY A 41 -13.76 -6.57 10.65
C GLY A 41 -13.78 -5.07 10.31
N GLN A 42 -13.12 -4.24 11.12
CA GLN A 42 -12.97 -2.81 10.86
C GLN A 42 -12.18 -2.53 9.58
N ALA A 43 -11.12 -3.30 9.32
CA ALA A 43 -10.37 -3.22 8.06
C ALA A 43 -11.27 -3.52 6.83
N SER A 44 -12.25 -4.41 6.97
CA SER A 44 -13.23 -4.69 5.91
C SER A 44 -14.22 -3.55 5.67
N GLU A 45 -14.54 -2.76 6.71
CA GLU A 45 -15.40 -1.57 6.59
C GLU A 45 -14.69 -0.41 5.89
N LEU A 46 -13.37 -0.30 6.10
CA LEU A 46 -12.50 0.65 5.40
C LEU A 46 -12.37 0.35 3.90
N ILE A 47 -12.65 -0.88 3.46
CA ILE A 47 -12.67 -1.26 2.04
C ILE A 47 -13.95 -0.72 1.38
N LYS A 48 -13.77 0.10 0.35
CA LYS A 48 -14.89 0.58 -0.46
C LYS A 48 -15.49 -0.57 -1.28
N LYS A 49 -16.61 -1.12 -0.82
CA LYS A 49 -17.36 -2.17 -1.53
C LYS A 49 -17.92 -1.61 -2.83
N LYS A 50 -17.36 -2.01 -3.98
CA LYS A 50 -17.78 -1.53 -5.30
C LYS A 50 -18.52 -2.60 -6.08
N SER A 51 -18.05 -3.83 -6.01
CA SER A 51 -18.63 -4.96 -6.76
C SER A 51 -19.35 -5.97 -5.85
N ASN A 52 -19.22 -5.82 -4.53
CA ASN A 52 -19.68 -6.78 -3.51
C ASN A 52 -19.12 -8.19 -3.76
N ASP A 53 -17.89 -8.26 -4.26
CA ASP A 53 -17.23 -9.46 -4.74
C ASP A 53 -15.80 -9.56 -4.19
N HIS A 54 -15.15 -10.72 -4.31
CA HIS A 54 -13.78 -10.97 -3.84
C HIS A 54 -12.74 -9.97 -4.37
N ARG A 55 -13.01 -9.36 -5.52
CA ARG A 55 -12.18 -8.31 -6.14
C ARG A 55 -12.05 -7.07 -5.28
N ASP A 56 -13.04 -6.77 -4.44
CA ASP A 56 -12.99 -5.63 -3.51
C ASP A 56 -11.91 -5.86 -2.42
N TYR A 57 -11.57 -7.12 -2.12
CA TYR A 57 -10.57 -7.51 -1.12
C TYR A 57 -9.16 -7.72 -1.71
N HIS A 58 -9.01 -7.53 -3.03
CA HIS A 58 -7.72 -7.61 -3.70
C HIS A 58 -6.67 -6.64 -3.14
N PRO A 59 -6.99 -5.37 -2.77
CA PRO A 59 -6.05 -4.47 -2.13
C PRO A 59 -5.48 -5.02 -0.82
N LEU A 60 -6.34 -5.63 0.01
CA LEU A 60 -5.94 -6.21 1.28
C LEU A 60 -5.08 -7.46 1.06
N ALA A 61 -5.47 -8.33 0.11
CA ALA A 61 -4.69 -9.50 -0.27
C ALA A 61 -3.27 -9.14 -0.75
N ILE A 62 -3.12 -8.05 -1.52
CA ILE A 62 -1.80 -7.56 -1.95
C ILE A 62 -0.94 -7.16 -0.74
N LEU A 63 -1.49 -6.46 0.25
CA LEU A 63 -0.75 -6.04 1.44
C LEU A 63 -0.23 -7.24 2.25
N PHE A 64 -1.03 -8.31 2.36
CA PHE A 64 -0.62 -9.57 2.97
C PHE A 64 0.46 -10.30 2.16
N CYS A 65 0.28 -10.42 0.84
CA CYS A 65 1.26 -11.08 -0.04
C CYS A 65 2.60 -10.33 -0.04
N ALA A 66 2.55 -9.00 0.03
CA ALA A 66 3.73 -8.14 0.13
C ALA A 66 4.45 -8.26 1.48
N GLY A 67 3.76 -8.75 2.51
CA GLY A 67 4.27 -8.83 3.88
C GLY A 67 4.18 -7.52 4.66
N TYR A 68 3.44 -6.52 4.17
CA TYR A 68 3.29 -5.22 4.86
C TYR A 68 2.32 -5.26 6.04
N VAL A 69 1.41 -6.23 6.02
CA VAL A 69 0.38 -6.41 7.03
C VAL A 69 0.35 -7.87 7.44
N ASN A 70 0.14 -8.12 8.72
CA ASN A 70 -0.01 -9.47 9.26
C ASN A 70 -1.14 -9.51 10.29
N ILE A 71 -1.58 -10.71 10.64
CA ILE A 71 -2.63 -10.92 11.64
C ILE A 71 -2.04 -11.61 12.86
N ASP A 72 -2.44 -11.15 14.03
CA ASP A 72 -2.15 -11.82 15.29
C ASP A 72 -3.18 -12.94 15.48
N THR A 73 -2.94 -14.06 14.80
CA THR A 73 -3.73 -15.28 14.98
C THR A 73 -3.00 -16.18 15.97
N LYS A 74 -3.76 -16.85 16.84
CA LYS A 74 -3.22 -17.86 17.77
C LYS A 74 -2.56 -19.05 17.05
N ASP A 75 -2.84 -19.18 15.76
CA ASP A 75 -2.40 -20.27 14.91
C ASP A 75 -1.19 -19.81 14.07
N SER A 76 0.01 -19.89 14.66
CA SER A 76 1.28 -19.47 14.06
C SER A 76 1.64 -20.20 12.74
N SER A 77 0.80 -21.14 12.29
CA SER A 77 0.95 -21.92 11.08
C SER A 77 0.42 -21.23 9.81
N ARG A 78 -0.43 -20.19 9.94
CA ARG A 78 -1.06 -19.52 8.79
C ARG A 78 -0.17 -18.40 8.24
N THR A 79 0.72 -18.77 7.32
CA THR A 79 1.50 -17.77 6.58
C THR A 79 0.74 -17.34 5.32
N PHE A 80 0.16 -16.14 5.33
CA PHE A 80 -0.55 -15.59 4.17
C PHE A 80 0.39 -15.07 3.07
N ALA A 81 1.67 -14.84 3.40
CA ALA A 81 2.67 -14.31 2.47
C ALA A 81 3.04 -15.27 1.32
N SER A 82 2.72 -16.58 1.43
CA SER A 82 2.98 -17.55 0.36
C SER A 82 1.76 -17.84 -0.52
N GLN A 83 0.58 -17.27 -0.19
CA GLN A 83 -0.64 -17.52 -0.94
C GLN A 83 -0.73 -16.56 -2.13
N GLY A 84 -1.27 -17.03 -3.26
CA GLY A 84 -1.50 -16.17 -4.42
C GLY A 84 -2.57 -15.11 -4.11
N ILE A 85 -2.37 -13.89 -4.61
CA ILE A 85 -3.26 -12.72 -4.35
C ILE A 85 -4.73 -13.07 -4.61
N HIS A 86 -5.01 -13.80 -5.70
CA HIS A 86 -6.36 -14.22 -6.05
C HIS A 86 -6.99 -15.14 -5.00
N GLN A 87 -6.27 -16.19 -4.57
CA GLN A 87 -6.76 -17.13 -3.55
C GLN A 87 -6.98 -16.42 -2.21
N LEU A 88 -6.06 -15.54 -1.84
CA LEU A 88 -6.16 -14.79 -0.60
C LEU A 88 -7.32 -13.79 -0.62
N SER A 89 -7.59 -13.15 -1.76
CA SER A 89 -8.75 -12.24 -1.92
C SER A 89 -10.08 -12.97 -1.77
N ILE A 90 -10.19 -14.20 -2.29
CA ILE A 90 -11.36 -15.06 -2.11
C ILE A 90 -11.51 -15.46 -0.65
N PHE A 91 -10.41 -15.90 -0.01
CA PHE A 91 -10.41 -16.26 1.39
C PHE A 91 -10.88 -15.10 2.29
N LEU A 92 -10.33 -13.90 2.09
CA LEU A 92 -10.70 -12.70 2.83
C LEU A 92 -12.16 -12.34 2.63
N TYR A 93 -12.67 -12.41 1.40
CA TYR A 93 -14.07 -12.16 1.09
C TYR A 93 -15.02 -13.16 1.78
N MET A 94 -14.66 -14.45 1.75
CA MET A 94 -15.45 -15.49 2.43
C MET A 94 -15.48 -15.27 3.94
N MET A 95 -14.33 -14.96 4.54
CA MET A 95 -14.19 -14.81 5.99
C MET A 95 -14.75 -13.50 6.56
N LEU A 96 -14.67 -12.40 5.81
CA LEU A 96 -15.07 -11.06 6.28
C LEU A 96 -16.45 -10.63 5.77
N SER A 97 -16.86 -11.09 4.58
CA SER A 97 -18.11 -10.63 3.95
C SER A 97 -19.24 -11.66 3.97
N LEU A 98 -18.97 -12.94 3.66
CA LEU A 98 -20.02 -13.98 3.62
C LEU A 98 -20.31 -14.61 4.98
N GLY A 99 -19.27 -14.74 5.81
CA GLY A 99 -19.25 -15.52 7.03
C GLY A 99 -18.78 -16.96 6.79
N PRO A 100 -18.20 -17.61 7.82
CA PRO A 100 -17.63 -18.96 7.71
C PRO A 100 -18.69 -20.00 7.32
N GLY A 101 -18.28 -21.02 6.55
CA GLY A 101 -19.14 -22.15 6.18
C GLY A 101 -20.06 -21.94 4.97
N LYS A 102 -19.95 -20.83 4.24
CA LYS A 102 -20.62 -20.67 2.94
C LYS A 102 -19.69 -21.04 1.79
N PRO A 103 -20.13 -21.89 0.84
CA PRO A 103 -19.33 -22.20 -0.34
C PRO A 103 -19.29 -20.99 -1.28
N TYR A 104 -18.10 -20.67 -1.79
CA TYR A 104 -17.92 -19.60 -2.77
C TYR A 104 -16.84 -20.02 -3.78
N LEU A 105 -17.15 -19.94 -5.08
CA LEU A 105 -16.29 -20.45 -6.18
C LEU A 105 -15.81 -21.90 -5.97
N GLY A 106 -16.65 -22.76 -5.40
CA GLY A 106 -16.31 -24.17 -5.12
C GLY A 106 -15.31 -24.37 -3.97
N GLN A 107 -14.89 -23.29 -3.29
CA GLN A 107 -14.07 -23.35 -2.09
C GLN A 107 -14.96 -23.31 -0.85
N PHE A 108 -14.54 -24.05 0.18
CA PHE A 108 -15.19 -24.09 1.48
C PHE A 108 -14.17 -23.71 2.55
N VAL A 109 -14.52 -22.71 3.35
CA VAL A 109 -13.68 -22.28 4.49
C VAL A 109 -14.46 -22.60 5.76
N SER A 110 -13.92 -23.52 6.57
CA SER A 110 -14.40 -23.81 7.92
C SER A 110 -13.47 -23.18 8.96
N GLY A 111 -14.05 -22.58 10.00
CA GLY A 111 -13.30 -21.93 11.08
C GLY A 111 -14.13 -20.90 11.82
N SER A 112 -13.58 -20.39 12.92
CA SER A 112 -14.08 -19.15 13.54
C SER A 112 -13.80 -17.98 12.60
N GLY A 113 -14.76 -17.07 12.44
CA GLY A 113 -14.62 -15.88 11.60
C GLY A 113 -13.36 -15.07 11.92
N PHE A 114 -12.84 -14.36 10.91
CA PHE A 114 -11.66 -13.50 11.05
C PHE A 114 -11.99 -12.11 11.61
N ASP A 115 -13.26 -11.81 11.85
CA ASP A 115 -13.76 -10.48 12.22
C ASP A 115 -13.07 -9.91 13.47
N LYS A 116 -12.74 -10.76 14.45
CA LYS A 116 -12.14 -10.38 15.73
C LYS A 116 -10.61 -10.43 15.75
N GLU A 117 -9.97 -10.95 14.70
CA GLU A 117 -8.51 -11.04 14.69
C GLU A 117 -7.89 -9.65 14.48
N ILE A 118 -6.76 -9.41 15.17
CA ILE A 118 -6.10 -8.11 15.15
C ILE A 118 -5.12 -8.08 13.97
N LEU A 119 -5.39 -7.16 13.06
CA LEU A 119 -4.56 -6.79 11.93
C LEU A 119 -3.54 -5.73 12.39
N TYR A 120 -2.26 -6.00 12.17
CA TYR A 120 -1.17 -5.08 12.49
C TYR A 120 -0.23 -4.89 11.31
N ILE A 121 0.43 -3.73 11.28
CA ILE A 121 1.48 -3.44 10.31
C ILE A 121 2.79 -4.08 10.74
N THR A 122 3.47 -4.70 9.80
CA THR A 122 4.81 -5.23 10.01
C THR A 122 5.86 -4.13 9.90
N ALA A 123 7.08 -4.39 10.40
CA ALA A 123 8.20 -3.46 10.21
C ALA A 123 8.45 -3.11 8.74
N GLU A 124 8.35 -4.09 7.81
CA GLU A 124 8.45 -3.84 6.36
C GLU A 124 7.38 -2.85 5.87
N GLY A 125 6.14 -2.95 6.39
CA GLY A 125 5.07 -2.01 6.05
C GLY A 125 5.35 -0.57 6.50
N HIS A 126 5.88 -0.39 7.70
CA HIS A 126 6.32 0.93 8.19
C HIS A 126 7.45 1.52 7.34
N PHE A 127 8.50 0.74 7.06
CA PHE A 127 9.58 1.18 6.19
C PHE A 127 9.09 1.60 4.81
N LYS A 128 8.09 0.90 4.26
CA LYS A 128 7.53 1.26 2.96
C LYS A 128 6.76 2.57 3.00
N LEU A 129 6.00 2.83 4.06
CA LEU A 129 5.31 4.10 4.25
C LEU A 129 6.30 5.26 4.37
N ASP A 130 7.39 5.07 5.12
CA ASP A 130 8.45 6.06 5.27
C ASP A 130 9.17 6.33 3.94
N GLU A 131 9.52 5.28 3.18
CA GLU A 131 10.12 5.41 1.85
C GLU A 131 9.23 6.23 0.90
N LEU A 132 7.91 5.99 0.94
CA LEU A 132 6.95 6.72 0.11
C LEU A 132 6.77 8.17 0.57
N ALA A 133 6.78 8.44 1.88
CA ALA A 133 6.73 9.78 2.42
C ALA A 133 8.00 10.57 2.07
N GLN A 134 9.17 9.92 2.18
CA GLN A 134 10.46 10.50 1.81
C GLN A 134 10.51 10.84 0.32
N LYS A 135 10.17 9.91 -0.57
CA LYS A 135 10.15 10.17 -2.02
C LYS A 135 9.21 11.32 -2.41
N ARG A 136 8.10 11.49 -1.71
CA ARG A 136 7.21 12.65 -1.91
C ARG A 136 7.87 13.93 -1.45
N SER A 137 8.52 13.92 -0.29
CA SER A 137 9.26 15.06 0.24
C SER A 137 10.38 15.48 -0.71
N GLU A 138 11.17 14.54 -1.21
CA GLU A 138 12.25 14.78 -2.19
C GLU A 138 11.73 15.48 -3.46
N ARG A 139 10.58 15.06 -3.98
CA ARG A 139 9.96 15.72 -5.15
C ARG A 139 9.54 17.16 -4.84
N ILE A 140 8.96 17.39 -3.66
CA ILE A 140 8.55 18.74 -3.23
C ILE A 140 9.79 19.63 -3.08
N TRP A 141 10.84 19.14 -2.43
CA TRP A 141 12.10 19.85 -2.27
C TRP A 141 12.76 20.14 -3.62
N ALA A 142 12.78 19.19 -4.54
CA ALA A 142 13.32 19.39 -5.88
C ALA A 142 12.59 20.51 -6.63
N ILE A 143 11.25 20.56 -6.54
CA ILE A 143 10.44 21.63 -7.13
C ILE A 143 10.76 22.98 -6.48
N LEU A 144 10.82 23.03 -5.14
CA LEU A 144 11.12 24.27 -4.41
C LEU A 144 12.51 24.83 -4.76
N ILE A 145 13.52 23.96 -4.82
CA ILE A 145 14.88 24.36 -5.23
C ILE A 145 14.86 24.87 -6.68
N GLY A 146 14.15 24.20 -7.59
CA GLY A 146 14.01 24.66 -8.97
C GLY A 146 13.37 26.05 -9.09
N ILE A 147 12.31 26.31 -8.31
CA ILE A 147 11.66 27.62 -8.25
C ILE A 147 12.62 28.67 -7.70
N ALA A 148 13.30 28.38 -6.59
CA ALA A 148 14.24 29.30 -5.96
C ALA A 148 15.38 29.69 -6.91
N VAL A 149 16.00 28.71 -7.58
CA VAL A 149 17.05 28.94 -8.57
C VAL A 149 16.52 29.76 -9.75
N GLY A 150 15.33 29.45 -10.25
CA GLY A 150 14.70 30.23 -11.33
C GLY A 150 14.49 31.70 -10.97
N ILE A 151 14.02 31.98 -9.75
CA ILE A 151 13.85 33.36 -9.24
C ILE A 151 15.22 34.06 -9.14
N SER A 152 16.23 33.39 -8.58
CA SER A 152 17.57 33.98 -8.44
C SER A 152 18.17 34.35 -9.80
N VAL A 153 18.08 33.47 -10.79
CA VAL A 153 18.57 33.72 -12.16
C VAL A 153 17.83 34.89 -12.81
N ALA A 154 16.51 34.97 -12.65
CA ALA A 154 15.72 36.07 -13.21
C ALA A 154 16.09 37.43 -12.61
N VAL A 155 16.28 37.50 -11.29
CA VAL A 155 16.66 38.74 -10.60
C VAL A 155 18.06 39.19 -11.02
N ILE A 156 19.04 38.27 -11.05
CA ILE A 156 20.41 38.59 -11.47
C ILE A 156 20.44 39.02 -12.93
N SER A 157 19.76 38.28 -13.82
CA SER A 157 19.70 38.61 -15.25
C SER A 157 19.10 40.00 -15.46
N ASN A 158 18.02 40.33 -14.75
CA ASN A 158 17.40 41.65 -14.86
C ASN A 158 18.35 42.77 -14.39
N HIS A 159 19.09 42.54 -13.30
CA HIS A 159 20.05 43.53 -12.81
C HIS A 159 21.25 43.71 -13.74
N VAL A 160 21.75 42.64 -14.35
CA VAL A 160 22.82 42.70 -15.35
C VAL A 160 22.36 43.47 -16.57
N ILE A 161 21.19 43.17 -17.12
CA ILE A 161 20.62 43.85 -18.29
C ILE A 161 20.43 45.35 -18.00
N ALA A 162 19.97 45.71 -16.80
CA ALA A 162 19.78 47.11 -16.40
C ALA A 162 21.09 47.92 -16.29
N ASN A 163 22.22 47.24 -16.09
CA ASN A 163 23.52 47.88 -15.89
C ASN A 163 24.43 47.85 -17.12
N VAL A 164 23.99 47.30 -18.26
CA VAL A 164 24.78 47.37 -19.51
C VAL A 164 24.62 48.79 -20.09
N PRO A 165 25.69 49.60 -20.17
CA PRO A 165 25.61 50.89 -20.84
C PRO A 165 25.32 50.66 -22.33
N VAL A 166 24.28 51.33 -22.82
CA VAL A 166 24.00 51.41 -24.26
C VAL A 166 25.14 52.23 -24.87
N CYS A 167 26.13 51.55 -25.45
CA CYS A 167 27.13 52.20 -26.29
C CYS A 167 26.40 52.73 -27.53
N ASN A 168 26.14 54.03 -27.54
CA ASN A 168 25.65 54.80 -28.68
C ASN A 168 26.84 55.34 -29.48
#